data_AF-A0A369S5K0-F1
#
_entry.id   AF-A0A369S5K0-F1
#
_cell.length_a   1.000
_cell.length_b   1.000
_cell.length_c   1.000
_cell.angle_alpha   90.00
_cell.angle_beta   90.00
_cell.angle_gamma   90.00
#
_symmetry.space_group_name_H-M   'P 1'
#
loop_
_entity.id
_entity.type
_entity.pdbx_description
1 polymer ?
#
loop_
_entity_poly.entity_id
_entity_poly.type
_entity_poly.pdbx_seq_one_letter_code
_entity_poly.pdbx_strand_id
1 'polypeptide(L)'
;MYVMQHGILLFHIDIVLSSVISTRSKKPESLMANHGNHCNDISCHNCYIPHTTAPIHVFKNVAPKLVPFTKFVCIYFVAWTPYENPNLYAAIIKCLPILALFAFVCLQHTTNYEESKYRYCVLLGLLLSCVGDFLLIWEELFGYGVCFFGCAHIAYICGFGWLEPFNVRLGIGIYALGILTYLLVLPVLPQVVAIVTGLYCITISTAAWRAVARVEFTWEIWKWTKLFAAIGTVLFCISDTMIVFSMFRGWSLPGNFQRGIVMSTYYTAQLGIALSAVNHQKLLMESLALQKPRTD
;
A
#
# COMPACT_ATOMS: atom_id res chain seq x y z
N MET A 1 -6.07 13.70 -35.45
CA MET A 1 -6.39 14.29 -34.13
C MET A 1 -5.56 13.60 -33.03
N TYR A 2 -4.23 13.55 -33.21
CA TYR A 2 -3.32 12.69 -32.43
C TYR A 2 -2.01 13.40 -32.03
N VAL A 3 -1.93 14.73 -32.16
CA VAL A 3 -0.69 15.50 -31.94
C VAL A 3 -0.79 16.47 -30.75
N MET A 4 -1.98 16.71 -30.19
CA MET A 4 -2.15 17.65 -29.06
C MET A 4 -2.11 17.01 -27.66
N GLN A 5 -1.91 15.68 -27.54
CA GLN A 5 -1.97 14.99 -26.24
C GLN A 5 -0.59 14.70 -25.62
N HIS A 6 0.50 14.90 -26.38
CA HIS A 6 1.87 14.74 -25.87
C HIS A 6 2.48 16.02 -25.25
N GLY A 7 1.87 17.19 -25.46
CA GLY A 7 2.38 18.47 -24.91
C GLY A 7 2.12 18.67 -23.41
N ILE A 8 1.10 18.02 -22.85
CA ILE A 8 0.70 18.21 -21.45
C ILE A 8 1.46 17.27 -20.50
N LEU A 9 1.94 16.13 -20.99
CA LEU A 9 2.71 15.17 -20.19
C LEU A 9 4.17 15.60 -20.00
N LEU A 10 4.75 16.32 -20.97
CA LEU A 10 6.12 16.85 -20.87
C LEU A 10 6.21 18.05 -19.91
N PHE A 11 5.19 18.92 -19.89
CA PHE A 11 5.16 20.08 -18.98
C PHE A 11 5.10 19.69 -17.48
N HIS A 12 4.50 18.53 -17.15
CA HIS A 12 4.41 18.07 -15.77
C HIS A 12 5.70 17.39 -15.26
N ILE A 13 6.57 16.89 -16.15
CA ILE A 13 7.86 16.28 -15.78
C ILE A 13 8.92 17.37 -15.53
N ASP A 14 8.89 18.47 -16.30
CA ASP A 14 9.86 19.57 -16.16
C ASP A 14 9.69 20.37 -14.85
N ILE A 15 8.47 20.48 -14.33
CA ILE A 15 8.20 21.09 -13.01
C ILE A 15 8.80 20.24 -11.87
N VAL A 16 8.76 18.91 -12.00
CA VAL A 16 9.32 18.00 -11.00
C VAL A 16 10.86 18.04 -11.04
N LEU A 17 11.48 18.06 -12.22
CA LEU A 17 12.95 18.17 -12.32
C LEU A 17 13.52 19.53 -11.89
N SER A 18 12.83 20.65 -12.17
CA SER A 18 13.30 21.97 -11.75
C SER A 18 13.29 22.17 -10.23
N SER A 19 12.37 21.49 -9.52
CA SER A 19 12.32 21.52 -8.05
C SER A 19 13.47 20.73 -7.38
N VAL A 20 14.04 19.76 -8.08
CA VAL A 20 15.12 18.88 -7.57
C VAL A 20 16.52 19.50 -7.77
N ILE A 21 16.69 20.39 -8.74
CA ILE A 21 18.00 20.99 -9.03
C ILE A 21 18.25 22.24 -8.14
N SER A 22 17.20 22.96 -7.73
CA SER A 22 17.34 24.23 -6.99
C SER A 22 17.80 24.05 -5.52
N THR A 23 17.80 22.85 -4.96
CA THR A 23 18.14 22.63 -3.54
C THR A 23 19.60 22.19 -3.31
N ARG A 24 20.42 22.10 -4.37
CA ARG A 24 21.79 21.56 -4.28
C ARG A 24 22.88 22.57 -3.89
N SER A 25 22.54 23.82 -3.56
CA SER A 25 23.52 24.83 -3.16
C SER A 25 23.10 25.56 -1.88
N LYS A 26 23.44 24.99 -0.73
CA LYS A 26 23.75 25.72 0.50
C LYS A 26 24.41 24.75 1.50
N LYS A 27 25.74 24.82 1.56
CA LYS A 27 26.58 24.17 2.58
C LYS A 27 26.53 25.07 3.83
N PRO A 28 26.28 24.56 5.05
CA PRO A 28 26.42 25.40 6.24
C PRO A 28 27.89 25.46 6.65
N GLU A 29 28.43 26.68 6.65
CA GLU A 29 29.69 27.04 7.28
C GLU A 29 29.62 26.84 8.81
N SER A 30 30.78 26.47 9.36
CA SER A 30 31.10 26.30 10.77
C SER A 30 30.80 27.55 11.61
N LEU A 31 30.16 27.38 12.76
CA LEU A 31 30.18 28.37 13.84
C LEU A 31 30.83 27.75 15.09
N MET A 32 31.97 28.33 15.43
CA MET A 32 32.80 28.02 16.59
C MET A 32 32.06 28.34 17.89
N ALA A 33 32.19 27.45 18.86
CA ALA A 33 31.74 27.67 20.23
C ALA A 33 32.68 28.65 20.93
N ASN A 34 32.17 29.83 21.31
CA ASN A 34 32.65 30.56 22.49
C ASN A 34 31.66 31.65 22.90
N HIS A 35 31.00 31.48 24.05
CA HIS A 35 30.94 32.45 25.14
C HIS A 35 29.97 31.96 26.22
N GLY A 36 30.48 31.86 27.44
CA GLY A 36 29.64 31.75 28.62
C GLY A 36 28.78 33.01 28.77
N ASN A 37 27.54 32.79 29.20
CA ASN A 37 26.82 33.71 30.08
C ASN A 37 25.67 32.96 30.77
N HIS A 38 25.57 33.21 32.07
CA HIS A 38 24.53 32.74 32.97
C HIS A 38 23.11 32.89 32.42
N CYS A 39 22.31 31.84 32.58
CA CYS A 39 20.86 31.94 32.75
C CYS A 39 20.45 31.04 33.91
N ASN A 40 20.16 31.67 35.05
CA ASN A 40 19.44 31.07 36.17
C ASN A 40 17.94 31.06 35.85
N ASP A 41 17.30 29.95 36.20
CA ASP A 41 15.89 29.79 36.59
C ASP A 41 14.79 30.47 35.77
N ILE A 42 14.20 29.73 34.81
CA ILE A 42 12.74 29.63 34.62
C ILE A 42 12.40 28.19 34.20
N SER A 43 11.90 27.40 35.17
CA SER A 43 11.01 26.25 35.03
C SER A 43 11.04 25.47 33.70
N CYS A 44 11.95 24.49 33.59
CA CYS A 44 11.74 23.31 32.74
C CYS A 44 10.63 22.44 33.36
N HIS A 45 9.38 22.89 33.29
CA HIS A 45 8.23 22.06 33.57
C HIS A 45 8.11 21.04 32.42
N ASN A 46 8.60 19.83 32.68
CA ASN A 46 8.28 18.59 31.96
C ASN A 46 8.09 18.76 30.44
N CYS A 47 9.19 18.81 29.69
CA CYS A 47 9.16 18.32 28.31
C CYS A 47 9.13 16.78 28.34
N TYR A 48 8.08 16.24 28.96
CA TYR A 48 7.77 14.82 28.91
C TYR A 48 7.15 14.61 27.53
N ILE A 49 7.97 14.29 26.53
CA ILE A 49 7.48 13.70 25.28
C ILE A 49 6.79 12.40 25.71
N PRO A 50 5.46 12.25 25.59
CA PRO A 50 4.82 11.03 26.04
C PRO A 50 5.22 9.95 25.05
N HIS A 51 6.22 9.16 25.43
CA HIS A 51 6.77 8.07 24.61
C HIS A 51 5.78 6.91 24.41
N THR A 52 4.55 7.04 24.88
CA THR A 52 3.57 5.95 24.90
C THR A 52 2.17 6.48 24.71
N THR A 53 1.84 6.89 23.50
CA THR A 53 0.41 6.88 23.12
C THR A 53 0.01 5.41 23.00
N ALA A 54 -0.72 4.92 23.98
CA ALA A 54 -1.08 3.50 24.06
C ALA A 54 -1.78 3.07 22.74
N PRO A 55 -1.50 1.86 22.21
CA PRO A 55 -2.05 1.37 20.93
C PRO A 55 -3.57 1.55 20.78
N ILE A 56 -4.28 1.54 21.91
CA ILE A 56 -5.72 1.79 22.00
C ILE A 56 -6.14 3.17 21.47
N HIS A 57 -5.32 4.21 21.64
CA HIS A 57 -5.62 5.55 21.13
C HIS A 57 -5.44 5.64 19.62
N VAL A 58 -4.38 5.01 19.08
CA VAL A 58 -4.19 4.88 17.63
C VAL A 58 -5.38 4.16 16.99
N PHE A 59 -5.79 3.05 17.59
CA PHE A 59 -6.95 2.29 17.12
C PHE A 59 -8.24 3.13 17.14
N LYS A 60 -8.50 3.86 18.25
CA LYS A 60 -9.68 4.74 18.37
C LYS A 60 -9.73 5.84 17.31
N ASN A 61 -8.59 6.35 16.84
CA ASN A 61 -8.53 7.40 15.83
C ASN A 61 -8.56 6.87 14.39
N VAL A 62 -8.08 5.65 14.16
CA VAL A 62 -8.03 5.03 12.82
C VAL A 62 -9.32 4.27 12.50
N ALA A 63 -9.85 3.49 13.45
CA ALA A 63 -10.97 2.59 13.21
C ALA A 63 -12.25 3.29 12.69
N PRO A 64 -12.68 4.46 13.21
CA PRO A 64 -13.85 5.15 12.69
C PRO A 64 -13.71 5.56 11.22
N LYS A 65 -12.49 5.89 10.79
CA LYS A 65 -12.18 6.29 9.40
C LYS A 65 -12.23 5.10 8.42
N LEU A 66 -12.20 3.87 8.91
CA LEU A 66 -12.29 2.63 8.12
C LEU A 66 -13.72 2.08 7.99
N VAL A 67 -14.70 2.66 8.69
CA VAL A 67 -16.11 2.24 8.61
C VAL A 67 -16.64 2.18 7.16
N PRO A 68 -16.35 3.15 6.26
CA PRO A 68 -16.78 3.05 4.87
C PRO A 68 -16.24 1.81 4.16
N PHE A 69 -14.96 1.48 4.36
CA PHE A 69 -14.34 0.29 3.78
C PHE A 69 -15.05 -0.97 4.26
N THR A 70 -15.24 -1.13 5.58
CA THR A 70 -15.92 -2.30 6.14
C THR A 70 -17.35 -2.44 5.59
N LYS A 71 -18.09 -1.33 5.47
CA LYS A 71 -19.43 -1.35 4.88
C LYS A 71 -19.41 -1.81 3.42
N PHE A 72 -18.49 -1.31 2.60
CA PHE A 72 -18.40 -1.74 1.20
C PHE A 72 -17.93 -3.19 1.05
N VAL A 73 -17.07 -3.69 1.92
CA VAL A 73 -16.71 -5.12 1.96
C VAL A 73 -17.94 -5.97 2.28
N CYS A 74 -18.74 -5.59 3.29
CA CYS A 74 -19.99 -6.28 3.59
C CYS A 74 -20.96 -6.23 2.41
N ILE A 75 -21.12 -5.07 1.76
CA ILE A 75 -21.95 -4.92 0.55
C ILE A 75 -21.44 -5.84 -0.56
N TYR A 76 -20.13 -5.94 -0.80
CA TYR A 76 -19.57 -6.84 -1.81
C TYR A 76 -19.96 -8.31 -1.55
N PHE A 77 -19.84 -8.77 -0.31
CA PHE A 77 -20.18 -10.16 0.04
C PHE A 77 -21.69 -10.42 0.06
N VAL A 78 -22.52 -9.42 0.33
CA VAL A 78 -23.99 -9.54 0.32
C VAL A 78 -24.57 -9.43 -1.10
N ALA A 79 -24.12 -8.46 -1.89
CA ALA A 79 -24.57 -8.20 -3.26
C ALA A 79 -23.99 -9.18 -4.29
N TRP A 80 -23.47 -10.32 -3.82
CA TRP A 80 -22.70 -11.31 -4.55
C TRP A 80 -23.25 -11.62 -5.95
N THR A 81 -22.45 -11.33 -6.98
CA THR A 81 -22.78 -11.63 -8.38
C THR A 81 -21.99 -12.82 -8.90
N PRO A 82 -22.60 -13.83 -9.55
CA PRO A 82 -21.88 -14.94 -10.19
C PRO A 82 -20.86 -14.46 -11.23
N TYR A 83 -19.76 -15.19 -11.41
CA TYR A 83 -18.75 -14.85 -12.45
C TYR A 83 -19.27 -14.99 -13.87
N GLU A 84 -20.25 -15.88 -14.09
CA GLU A 84 -20.82 -16.22 -15.39
C GLU A 84 -21.52 -15.05 -16.11
N ASN A 85 -21.83 -13.96 -15.39
CA ASN A 85 -22.53 -12.81 -15.93
C ASN A 85 -21.76 -11.52 -15.64
N PRO A 86 -20.66 -11.23 -16.38
CA PRO A 86 -19.89 -10.01 -16.20
C PRO A 86 -20.77 -8.79 -16.49
N ASN A 87 -20.82 -7.86 -15.54
CA ASN A 87 -21.64 -6.66 -15.66
C ASN A 87 -21.03 -5.49 -14.91
N LEU A 88 -21.42 -4.28 -15.31
CA LEU A 88 -20.91 -3.04 -14.74
C LEU A 88 -21.20 -2.92 -13.24
N TYR A 89 -22.35 -3.43 -12.78
CA TYR A 89 -22.70 -3.41 -11.36
C TYR A 89 -21.70 -4.22 -10.52
N ALA A 90 -21.35 -5.43 -10.95
CA ALA A 90 -20.34 -6.27 -10.31
C ALA A 90 -18.97 -5.57 -10.25
N ALA A 91 -18.58 -4.90 -11.33
CA ALA A 91 -17.33 -4.13 -11.39
C ALA A 91 -17.32 -2.99 -10.39
N ILE A 92 -18.38 -2.18 -10.35
CA ILE A 92 -18.50 -1.07 -9.40
C ILE A 92 -18.45 -1.60 -7.95
N ILE A 93 -19.26 -2.62 -7.63
CA ILE A 93 -19.32 -3.19 -6.27
C ILE A 93 -17.95 -3.74 -5.84
N LYS A 94 -17.19 -4.37 -6.76
CA LYS A 94 -15.84 -4.87 -6.49
C LYS A 94 -14.83 -3.75 -6.21
N CYS A 95 -14.96 -2.60 -6.87
CA CYS A 95 -14.08 -1.44 -6.72
C CYS A 95 -14.33 -0.60 -5.46
N LEU A 96 -15.57 -0.56 -4.94
CA LEU A 96 -15.95 0.32 -3.82
C LEU A 96 -15.08 0.18 -2.57
N PRO A 97 -14.69 -1.03 -2.10
CA PRO A 97 -13.78 -1.15 -0.96
C PRO A 97 -12.44 -0.46 -1.20
N ILE A 98 -11.87 -0.57 -2.41
CA ILE A 98 -10.58 0.03 -2.74
C ILE A 98 -10.69 1.56 -2.79
N LEU A 99 -11.78 2.10 -3.35
CA LEU A 99 -12.04 3.54 -3.34
C LEU A 99 -12.20 4.10 -1.92
N ALA A 100 -12.79 3.34 -0.99
CA ALA A 100 -12.86 3.73 0.40
C ALA A 100 -11.49 3.75 1.09
N LEU A 101 -10.61 2.79 0.78
CA LEU A 101 -9.23 2.82 1.26
C LEU A 101 -8.43 3.98 0.65
N PHE A 102 -8.64 4.28 -0.64
CA PHE A 102 -8.04 5.44 -1.29
C PHE A 102 -8.44 6.73 -0.57
N ALA A 103 -9.74 6.94 -0.33
CA ALA A 103 -10.25 8.08 0.42
C ALA A 103 -9.67 8.13 1.85
N PHE A 104 -9.58 6.99 2.53
CA PHE A 104 -8.95 6.89 3.85
C PHE A 104 -7.49 7.38 3.84
N VAL A 105 -6.68 6.96 2.85
CA VAL A 105 -5.27 7.37 2.73
C VAL A 105 -5.16 8.86 2.37
N CYS A 106 -6.09 9.42 1.59
CA CYS A 106 -6.14 10.87 1.34
C CYS A 106 -6.22 11.69 2.63
N LEU A 107 -6.94 11.20 3.65
CA LEU A 107 -7.11 11.85 4.96
C LEU A 107 -5.83 11.83 5.82
N GLN A 108 -4.80 11.08 5.43
CA GLN A 108 -3.53 10.91 6.15
C GLN A 108 -2.47 11.93 5.71
N HIS A 109 -2.86 13.18 5.45
CA HIS A 109 -1.94 14.23 5.04
C HIS A 109 -0.78 14.39 6.03
N THR A 110 0.45 14.49 5.51
CA THR A 110 1.69 14.70 6.25
C THR A 110 2.54 15.76 5.55
N THR A 111 3.26 16.56 6.34
CA THR A 111 4.23 17.56 5.84
C THR A 111 5.62 16.97 5.66
N ASN A 112 5.88 15.76 6.18
CA ASN A 112 7.13 15.06 5.98
C ASN A 112 7.24 14.56 4.53
N TYR A 113 8.33 14.92 3.85
CA TYR A 113 8.53 14.58 2.44
C TYR A 113 8.54 13.06 2.18
N GLU A 114 9.25 12.26 2.98
CA GLU A 114 9.36 10.81 2.77
C GLU A 114 8.03 10.10 3.05
N GLU A 115 7.32 10.48 4.11
CA GLU A 115 5.98 9.95 4.39
C GLU A 115 4.97 10.36 3.30
N SER A 116 5.09 11.59 2.77
CA SER A 116 4.23 12.09 1.69
C SER A 116 4.46 11.31 0.40
N LYS A 117 5.73 11.08 0.02
CA LYS A 117 6.11 10.24 -1.11
C LYS A 117 5.55 8.82 -0.94
N TYR A 118 5.73 8.21 0.22
CA TYR A 118 5.17 6.88 0.55
C TYR A 118 3.66 6.85 0.34
N ARG A 119 2.95 7.83 0.90
CA ARG A 119 1.50 7.98 0.78
C ARG A 119 1.05 8.08 -0.67
N TYR A 120 1.72 8.90 -1.51
CA TYR A 120 1.38 9.02 -2.93
C TYR A 120 1.62 7.73 -3.71
N CYS A 121 2.70 6.99 -3.39
CA CYS A 121 2.93 5.66 -3.94
C CYS A 121 1.80 4.68 -3.59
N VAL A 122 1.34 4.69 -2.33
CA VAL A 122 0.19 3.86 -1.90
C VAL A 122 -1.11 4.29 -2.58
N LEU A 123 -1.39 5.59 -2.68
CA LEU A 123 -2.57 6.11 -3.39
C LEU A 123 -2.58 5.71 -4.86
N LEU A 124 -1.45 5.84 -5.55
CA LEU A 124 -1.31 5.43 -6.94
C LEU A 124 -1.53 3.93 -7.09
N GLY A 125 -0.96 3.11 -6.21
CA GLY A 125 -1.16 1.66 -6.25
C GLY A 125 -2.61 1.25 -5.98
N LEU A 126 -3.31 1.92 -5.05
CA LEU A 126 -4.74 1.69 -4.79
C LEU A 126 -5.60 2.07 -6.01
N LEU A 127 -5.30 3.19 -6.66
CA LEU A 127 -6.02 3.62 -7.86
C LEU A 127 -5.82 2.63 -9.02
N LEU A 128 -4.58 2.20 -9.26
CA LEU A 128 -4.24 1.21 -10.28
C LEU A 128 -4.88 -0.16 -9.98
N SER A 129 -4.89 -0.57 -8.71
CA SER A 129 -5.59 -1.79 -8.27
C SER A 129 -7.10 -1.69 -8.50
N CYS A 130 -7.70 -0.53 -8.25
CA CYS A 130 -9.13 -0.29 -8.51
C CYS A 130 -9.46 -0.43 -10.01
N VAL A 131 -8.59 0.08 -10.89
CA VAL A 131 -8.74 -0.13 -12.35
C VAL A 131 -8.54 -1.60 -12.71
N GLY A 132 -7.56 -2.27 -12.12
CA GLY A 132 -7.36 -3.71 -12.27
C GLY A 132 -8.58 -4.52 -11.86
N ASP A 133 -9.19 -4.21 -10.72
CA ASP A 133 -10.42 -4.85 -10.23
C ASP A 133 -11.58 -4.74 -11.21
N PHE A 134 -11.74 -3.55 -11.80
CA PHE A 134 -12.75 -3.28 -12.80
C PHE A 134 -12.54 -4.15 -14.05
N LEU A 135 -11.31 -4.18 -14.58
CA LEU A 135 -10.98 -4.94 -15.79
C LEU A 135 -11.09 -6.44 -15.57
N LEU A 136 -10.73 -6.96 -14.38
CA LEU A 136 -10.78 -8.37 -14.04
C LEU A 136 -12.21 -8.97 -13.99
N ILE A 137 -13.26 -8.17 -14.14
CA ILE A 137 -14.63 -8.70 -14.27
C ILE A 137 -14.85 -9.39 -15.61
N TRP A 138 -14.19 -8.91 -16.68
CA TRP A 138 -14.29 -9.46 -18.02
C TRP A 138 -13.08 -10.33 -18.34
N GLU A 139 -13.31 -11.59 -18.69
CA GLU A 139 -12.23 -12.55 -18.97
C GLU A 139 -11.35 -12.10 -20.13
N GLU A 140 -11.93 -11.44 -21.14
CA GLU A 140 -11.20 -10.90 -22.30
C GLU A 140 -10.21 -9.80 -21.89
N LEU A 141 -10.49 -9.11 -20.77
CA LEU A 141 -9.66 -8.03 -20.24
C LEU A 141 -8.72 -8.49 -19.13
N PHE A 142 -8.69 -9.79 -18.81
CA PHE A 142 -7.88 -10.36 -17.74
C PHE A 142 -6.41 -9.91 -17.81
N GLY A 143 -5.79 -10.02 -18.99
CA GLY A 143 -4.38 -9.62 -19.18
C GLY A 143 -4.13 -8.14 -18.88
N TYR A 144 -5.05 -7.25 -19.27
CA TYR A 144 -4.96 -5.82 -18.94
C TYR A 144 -5.15 -5.58 -17.45
N GLY A 145 -6.08 -6.28 -16.80
CA GLY A 145 -6.26 -6.24 -15.35
C GLY A 145 -4.97 -6.60 -14.60
N VAL A 146 -4.32 -7.69 -14.99
CA VAL A 146 -3.03 -8.12 -14.43
C VAL A 146 -1.93 -7.08 -14.66
N CYS A 147 -1.90 -6.43 -15.83
CA CYS A 147 -0.95 -5.32 -16.08
C CYS A 147 -1.17 -4.15 -15.11
N PHE A 148 -2.41 -3.74 -14.86
CA PHE A 148 -2.72 -2.67 -13.90
C PHE A 148 -2.33 -3.05 -12.47
N PHE A 149 -2.55 -4.29 -12.05
CA PHE A 149 -2.03 -4.78 -10.77
C PHE A 149 -0.49 -4.81 -10.73
N GLY A 150 0.17 -5.17 -11.83
CA GLY A 150 1.62 -5.09 -11.95
C GLY A 150 2.12 -3.66 -11.73
N CYS A 151 1.51 -2.68 -12.39
CA CYS A 151 1.80 -1.27 -12.17
C CYS A 151 1.52 -0.82 -10.72
N ALA A 152 0.45 -1.33 -10.09
CA ALA A 152 0.16 -1.07 -8.69
C ALA A 152 1.28 -1.55 -7.77
N HIS A 153 1.80 -2.76 -8.00
CA HIS A 153 2.93 -3.30 -7.24
C HIS A 153 4.21 -2.50 -7.46
N ILE A 154 4.47 -2.01 -8.69
CA ILE A 154 5.59 -1.08 -8.93
C ILE A 154 5.43 0.18 -8.09
N ALA A 155 4.23 0.77 -8.05
CA ALA A 155 3.97 1.95 -7.21
C ALA A 155 4.22 1.64 -5.72
N TYR A 156 3.77 0.49 -5.23
CA TYR A 156 4.05 0.04 -3.86
C TYR A 156 5.54 -0.15 -3.60
N ILE A 157 6.28 -0.77 -4.51
CA ILE A 157 7.74 -0.94 -4.42
C ILE A 157 8.45 0.42 -4.33
N CYS A 158 8.05 1.40 -5.16
CA CYS A 158 8.57 2.76 -5.09
C CYS A 158 8.36 3.41 -3.72
N GLY A 159 7.22 3.12 -3.07
CA GLY A 159 6.95 3.55 -1.69
C GLY A 159 7.80 2.79 -0.67
N PHE A 160 7.89 1.46 -0.80
CA PHE A 160 8.67 0.61 0.11
C PHE A 160 10.17 0.94 0.07
N GLY A 161 10.67 1.40 -1.07
CA GLY A 161 12.06 1.81 -1.24
C GLY A 161 13.02 0.63 -1.46
N TRP A 162 14.19 0.94 -2.01
CA TRP A 162 15.16 -0.06 -2.48
C TRP A 162 16.38 -0.23 -1.58
N LEU A 163 16.79 0.84 -0.89
CA LEU A 163 18.13 0.92 -0.31
C LEU A 163 18.27 0.15 1.00
N GLU A 164 17.35 0.33 1.95
CA GLU A 164 17.47 -0.29 3.26
C GLU A 164 16.12 -0.74 3.84
N PRO A 165 16.08 -1.88 4.54
CA PRO A 165 17.10 -2.94 4.58
C PRO A 165 17.07 -3.81 3.30
N PHE A 166 18.24 -4.16 2.77
CA PHE A 166 18.38 -4.99 1.57
C PHE A 166 18.65 -6.47 1.93
N ASN A 167 17.64 -7.16 2.44
CA ASN A 167 17.77 -8.55 2.89
C ASN A 167 17.72 -9.55 1.72
N VAL A 168 18.86 -9.82 1.08
CA VAL A 168 18.96 -10.71 -0.10
C VAL A 168 18.47 -12.13 0.18
N ARG A 169 18.76 -12.69 1.36
CA ARG A 169 18.35 -14.07 1.72
C ARG A 169 16.83 -14.23 1.71
N LEU A 170 16.13 -13.25 2.28
CA LEU A 170 14.67 -13.20 2.23
C LEU A 170 14.16 -13.07 0.79
N GLY A 171 14.81 -12.22 0.00
CA GLY A 171 14.48 -12.05 -1.43
C GLY A 171 14.59 -13.36 -2.20
N ILE A 172 15.69 -14.09 -2.04
CA ILE A 172 15.89 -15.42 -2.66
C ILE A 172 14.75 -16.36 -2.29
N GLY A 173 14.36 -16.43 -1.01
CA GLY A 173 13.26 -17.29 -0.58
C GLY A 173 11.92 -16.93 -1.23
N ILE A 174 11.59 -15.63 -1.30
CA ILE A 174 10.34 -15.14 -1.89
C ILE A 174 10.33 -15.37 -3.41
N TYR A 175 11.41 -15.04 -4.13
CA TYR A 175 11.50 -15.32 -5.56
C TYR A 175 11.50 -16.81 -5.87
N ALA A 176 12.13 -17.65 -5.04
CA ALA A 176 12.08 -19.10 -5.23
C ALA A 176 10.62 -19.62 -5.15
N LEU A 177 9.84 -19.11 -4.19
CA LEU A 177 8.41 -19.44 -4.09
C LEU A 177 7.61 -18.91 -5.30
N GLY A 178 7.88 -17.67 -5.74
CA GLY A 178 7.25 -17.10 -6.93
C GLY A 178 7.58 -17.88 -8.22
N ILE A 179 8.84 -18.26 -8.41
CA ILE A 179 9.30 -19.09 -9.53
C ILE A 179 8.63 -20.46 -9.49
N LEU A 180 8.61 -21.12 -8.32
CA LEU A 180 7.93 -22.40 -8.16
C LEU A 180 6.45 -22.29 -8.56
N THR A 181 5.77 -21.26 -8.06
CA THR A 181 4.36 -20.98 -8.39
C THR A 181 4.18 -20.79 -9.89
N TYR A 182 5.03 -19.98 -10.54
CA TYR A 182 4.99 -19.74 -11.97
C TYR A 182 5.24 -21.01 -12.80
N LEU A 183 6.25 -21.82 -12.44
CA LEU A 183 6.54 -23.09 -13.11
C LEU A 183 5.39 -24.09 -12.98
N LEU A 184 4.67 -24.08 -11.86
CA LEU A 184 3.49 -24.92 -11.67
C LEU A 184 2.32 -24.49 -12.56
N VAL A 185 2.19 -23.23 -12.98
CA VAL A 185 1.09 -22.81 -13.87
C VAL A 185 1.51 -22.67 -15.34
N LEU A 186 2.79 -22.45 -15.62
CA LEU A 186 3.31 -22.20 -16.97
C LEU A 186 2.83 -23.21 -18.05
N PRO A 187 2.77 -24.54 -17.81
CA PRO A 187 2.36 -25.49 -18.85
C PRO A 187 0.91 -25.34 -19.33
N VAL A 188 0.07 -24.64 -18.56
CA VAL A 188 -1.37 -24.46 -18.88
C VAL A 188 -1.70 -23.03 -19.29
N LEU A 189 -0.72 -22.12 -19.33
CA LEU A 189 -0.94 -20.72 -19.70
C LEU A 189 -0.82 -20.52 -21.23
N PRO A 190 -1.75 -19.78 -21.86
CA PRO A 190 -1.56 -19.26 -23.21
C PRO A 190 -0.29 -18.41 -23.30
N GLN A 191 0.41 -18.44 -24.44
CA GLN A 191 1.75 -17.85 -24.58
C GLN A 191 1.84 -16.37 -24.12
N VAL A 192 0.90 -15.52 -24.54
CA VAL A 192 0.88 -14.10 -24.15
C VAL A 192 0.61 -13.94 -22.65
N VAL A 193 -0.34 -14.71 -22.12
CA VAL A 193 -0.70 -14.70 -20.69
C VAL A 193 0.46 -15.19 -19.83
N ALA A 194 1.25 -16.15 -20.31
CA ALA A 194 2.46 -16.62 -19.63
C ALA A 194 3.48 -15.50 -19.44
N ILE A 195 3.75 -14.71 -20.48
CA ILE A 195 4.69 -13.57 -20.41
C ILE A 195 4.20 -12.53 -19.39
N VAL A 196 2.92 -12.12 -19.49
CA VAL A 196 2.31 -11.14 -18.57
C VAL A 196 2.35 -11.66 -17.13
N THR A 197 1.99 -12.93 -16.92
CA THR A 197 2.00 -13.57 -15.59
C THR A 197 3.41 -13.70 -15.01
N GLY A 198 4.41 -13.99 -15.84
CA GLY A 198 5.80 -14.08 -15.41
C GLY A 198 6.35 -12.73 -14.95
N LEU A 199 6.12 -11.67 -15.73
CA LEU A 199 6.47 -10.29 -15.34
C LEU A 199 5.73 -9.87 -14.07
N TYR A 200 4.44 -10.20 -13.99
CA TYR A 200 3.63 -9.95 -12.80
C TYR A 200 4.21 -10.65 -11.55
N CYS A 201 4.55 -11.93 -11.68
CA CYS A 201 5.12 -12.74 -10.61
C CYS A 201 6.42 -12.15 -10.05
N ILE A 202 7.31 -11.66 -10.94
CA ILE A 202 8.52 -10.94 -10.53
C ILE A 202 8.14 -9.69 -9.72
N THR A 203 7.17 -8.92 -10.23
CA THR A 203 6.78 -7.64 -9.62
C THR A 203 6.15 -7.83 -8.23
N ILE A 204 5.16 -8.72 -8.09
CA ILE A 204 4.52 -8.98 -6.80
C ILE A 204 5.50 -9.64 -5.80
N SER A 205 6.39 -10.52 -6.24
CA SER A 205 7.46 -11.08 -5.41
C SER A 205 8.41 -10.00 -4.89
N THR A 206 8.74 -9.02 -5.76
CA THR A 206 9.54 -7.86 -5.37
C THR A 206 8.82 -7.02 -4.31
N ALA A 207 7.53 -6.74 -4.50
CA ALA A 207 6.71 -5.99 -3.55
C ALA A 207 6.66 -6.67 -2.17
N ALA A 208 6.40 -7.98 -2.15
CA ALA A 208 6.42 -8.77 -0.93
C ALA A 208 7.79 -8.75 -0.25
N TRP A 209 8.88 -8.95 -1.01
CA TRP A 209 10.22 -8.88 -0.47
C TRP A 209 10.55 -7.52 0.15
N ARG A 210 10.31 -6.43 -0.58
CA ARG A 210 10.59 -5.08 -0.09
C ARG A 210 9.71 -4.69 1.09
N ALA A 211 8.47 -5.21 1.19
CA ALA A 211 7.63 -4.98 2.35
C ALA A 211 8.10 -5.76 3.58
N VAL A 212 8.34 -7.07 3.44
CA VAL A 212 8.72 -7.94 4.56
C VAL A 212 10.12 -7.61 5.07
N ALA A 213 11.05 -7.25 4.18
CA ALA A 213 12.41 -6.87 4.59
C ALA A 213 12.42 -5.72 5.60
N ARG A 214 11.46 -4.79 5.52
CA ARG A 214 11.35 -3.62 6.41
C ARG A 214 10.81 -3.94 7.80
N VAL A 215 10.33 -5.16 8.04
CA VAL A 215 9.78 -5.55 9.35
C VAL A 215 10.92 -5.75 10.34
N GLU A 216 10.89 -4.97 11.40
CA GLU A 216 11.77 -5.11 12.55
C GLU A 216 10.92 -5.55 13.75
N PHE A 217 11.25 -6.68 14.37
CA PHE A 217 10.50 -7.23 15.51
C PHE A 217 10.97 -6.61 16.82
N THR A 218 10.67 -5.33 16.99
CA THR A 218 11.07 -4.50 18.13
C THR A 218 9.85 -3.68 18.57
N TRP A 219 9.67 -3.46 19.87
CA TRP A 219 8.43 -2.94 20.47
C TRP A 219 8.23 -1.42 20.33
N GLU A 220 8.59 -0.84 19.18
CA GLU A 220 8.35 0.58 18.89
C GLU A 220 7.02 0.77 18.13
N ILE A 221 6.25 1.78 18.52
CA ILE A 221 4.89 2.09 18.02
C ILE A 221 4.83 2.29 16.49
N TRP A 222 5.95 2.61 15.86
CA TRP A 222 6.01 2.92 14.42
C TRP A 222 6.28 1.68 13.55
N LYS A 223 6.60 0.53 14.14
CA LYS A 223 6.89 -0.71 13.41
C LYS A 223 5.62 -1.45 12.96
N TRP A 224 4.46 -1.11 13.52
CA TRP A 224 3.16 -1.69 13.13
C TRP A 224 2.73 -1.35 11.70
N THR A 225 3.02 -0.14 11.19
CA THR A 225 2.69 0.22 9.79
C THR A 225 3.51 -0.56 8.78
N LYS A 226 4.80 -0.77 9.06
CA LYS A 226 5.67 -1.65 8.26
C LYS A 226 5.18 -3.11 8.31
N LEU A 227 4.74 -3.59 9.47
CA LEU A 227 4.14 -4.92 9.62
C LEU A 227 2.84 -5.05 8.81
N PHE A 228 1.95 -4.05 8.82
CA PHE A 228 0.73 -4.07 8.01
C PHE A 228 1.01 -4.10 6.50
N ALA A 229 2.04 -3.37 6.02
CA ALA A 229 2.47 -3.49 4.63
C ALA A 229 2.95 -4.90 4.30
N ALA A 230 3.75 -5.52 5.18
CA ALA A 230 4.26 -6.87 5.00
C ALA A 230 3.14 -7.91 4.98
N ILE A 231 2.27 -7.92 6.00
CA ILE A 231 1.08 -8.78 6.05
C ILE A 231 0.23 -8.56 4.79
N GLY A 232 0.03 -7.29 4.41
CA GLY A 232 -0.76 -6.91 3.26
C GLY A 232 -0.24 -7.54 1.96
N THR A 233 1.05 -7.33 1.67
CA THR A 233 1.67 -7.87 0.45
C THR A 233 1.72 -9.41 0.42
N VAL A 234 1.93 -10.07 1.56
CA VAL A 234 1.89 -11.54 1.64
C VAL A 234 0.48 -12.06 1.37
N LEU A 235 -0.55 -11.44 1.94
CA LEU A 235 -1.95 -11.80 1.65
C LEU A 235 -2.31 -11.54 0.18
N PHE A 236 -1.73 -10.52 -0.44
CA PHE A 236 -1.87 -10.26 -1.87
C PHE A 236 -1.30 -11.43 -2.70
N CYS A 237 -0.07 -11.86 -2.39
CA CYS A 237 0.53 -13.04 -3.05
C CYS A 237 -0.35 -14.29 -2.89
N ILE A 238 -0.94 -14.51 -1.72
CA ILE A 238 -1.83 -15.64 -1.45
C ILE A 238 -3.10 -15.55 -2.30
N SER A 239 -3.77 -14.39 -2.30
CA SER A 239 -4.95 -14.13 -3.14
C SER A 239 -4.68 -14.47 -4.60
N ASP A 240 -3.60 -13.93 -5.16
CA ASP A 240 -3.33 -14.05 -6.60
C ASP A 240 -2.86 -15.43 -7.00
N THR A 241 -2.11 -16.10 -6.12
CA THR A 241 -1.77 -17.51 -6.31
C THR A 241 -3.04 -18.36 -6.39
N MET A 242 -4.04 -18.10 -5.53
CA MET A 242 -5.31 -18.81 -5.62
C MET A 242 -6.07 -18.50 -6.92
N ILE A 243 -6.05 -17.24 -7.39
CA ILE A 243 -6.67 -16.86 -8.67
C ILE A 243 -6.04 -17.65 -9.82
N VAL A 244 -4.72 -17.61 -9.99
CA VAL A 244 -4.05 -18.24 -11.14
C VAL A 244 -4.20 -19.77 -11.13
N PHE A 245 -4.17 -20.41 -9.97
CA PHE A 245 -4.41 -21.85 -9.87
C PHE A 245 -5.85 -22.22 -10.21
N SER A 246 -6.83 -21.44 -9.76
CA SER A 246 -8.22 -21.75 -10.07
C SER A 246 -8.59 -21.51 -11.52
N MET A 247 -8.09 -20.42 -12.11
CA MET A 247 -8.41 -20.05 -13.49
C MET A 247 -7.75 -20.99 -14.50
N PHE A 248 -6.52 -21.43 -14.26
CA PHE A 248 -5.76 -22.17 -15.27
C PHE A 248 -5.49 -23.65 -14.93
N ARG A 249 -5.45 -24.02 -13.65
CA ARG A 249 -5.27 -25.43 -13.23
C ARG A 249 -6.57 -26.11 -12.83
N GLY A 250 -7.70 -25.40 -12.87
CA GLY A 250 -9.00 -25.92 -12.46
C GLY A 250 -9.08 -26.26 -10.97
N TRP A 251 -8.10 -25.83 -10.17
CA TRP A 251 -8.10 -26.06 -8.73
C TRP A 251 -9.14 -25.15 -8.09
N SER A 252 -10.28 -25.71 -7.72
CA SER A 252 -11.34 -24.96 -7.06
C SER A 252 -11.85 -25.65 -5.81
N LEU A 253 -12.18 -24.83 -4.80
CA LEU A 253 -12.87 -25.31 -3.62
C LEU A 253 -14.38 -25.36 -3.92
N PRO A 254 -15.13 -26.25 -3.26
CA PRO A 254 -16.56 -26.41 -3.53
C PRO A 254 -17.34 -25.10 -3.44
N GLY A 255 -18.20 -24.89 -4.42
CA GLY A 255 -19.11 -23.73 -4.49
C GLY A 255 -18.36 -22.40 -4.52
N ASN A 256 -18.88 -21.44 -3.76
CA ASN A 256 -18.40 -20.05 -3.75
C ASN A 256 -17.28 -19.78 -2.73
N PHE A 257 -16.83 -20.81 -2.02
CA PHE A 257 -15.89 -20.65 -0.90
C PHE A 257 -14.52 -20.13 -1.35
N GLN A 258 -14.04 -20.58 -2.52
CA GLN A 258 -12.76 -20.14 -3.05
C GLN A 258 -12.74 -18.65 -3.34
N ARG A 259 -13.77 -18.13 -4.03
CA ARG A 259 -13.92 -16.68 -4.25
C ARG A 259 -14.00 -15.93 -2.94
N GLY A 260 -14.69 -16.51 -1.94
CA GLY A 260 -14.77 -15.97 -0.60
C GLY A 260 -13.38 -15.73 0.01
N ILE A 261 -12.52 -16.74 -0.04
CA ILE A 261 -11.14 -16.64 0.46
C ILE A 261 -10.34 -15.62 -0.35
N VAL A 262 -10.34 -15.72 -1.68
CA VAL A 262 -9.60 -14.80 -2.57
C VAL A 262 -9.93 -13.35 -2.27
N MET A 263 -11.23 -13.02 -2.22
CA MET A 263 -11.65 -11.64 -2.00
C MET A 263 -11.40 -11.17 -0.56
N SER A 264 -11.50 -12.08 0.41
CA SER A 264 -11.18 -11.75 1.81
C SER A 264 -9.69 -11.47 1.99
N THR A 265 -8.82 -12.32 1.43
CA THR A 265 -7.37 -12.11 1.49
C THR A 265 -6.96 -10.87 0.69
N TYR A 266 -7.56 -10.63 -0.48
CA TYR A 266 -7.35 -9.42 -1.27
C TYR A 266 -7.74 -8.13 -0.56
N TYR A 267 -8.96 -8.02 -0.02
CA TYR A 267 -9.38 -6.80 0.67
C TYR A 267 -8.59 -6.59 1.98
N THR A 268 -8.22 -7.66 2.66
CA THR A 268 -7.32 -7.57 3.83
C THR A 268 -5.91 -7.15 3.41
N ALA A 269 -5.44 -7.60 2.25
CA ALA A 269 -4.15 -7.20 1.68
C ALA A 269 -4.10 -5.69 1.44
N GLN A 270 -5.11 -5.17 0.75
CA GLN A 270 -5.23 -3.75 0.43
C GLN A 270 -5.43 -2.91 1.70
N LEU A 271 -6.20 -3.40 2.67
CA LEU A 271 -6.33 -2.75 3.98
C LEU A 271 -4.96 -2.64 4.68
N GLY A 272 -4.16 -3.71 4.71
CA GLY A 272 -2.83 -3.70 5.31
C GLY A 272 -1.90 -2.68 4.63
N ILE A 273 -1.92 -2.63 3.30
CA ILE A 273 -1.13 -1.65 2.54
C ILE A 273 -1.65 -0.22 2.81
N ALA A 274 -2.95 0.03 2.86
CA ALA A 274 -3.50 1.34 3.17
C ALA A 274 -3.18 1.80 4.60
N LEU A 275 -3.27 0.90 5.58
CA LEU A 275 -2.91 1.15 6.98
C LEU A 275 -1.43 1.48 7.15
N SER A 276 -0.57 0.99 6.25
CA SER A 276 0.86 1.32 6.30
C SER A 276 1.17 2.79 5.98
N ALA A 277 0.24 3.52 5.36
CA ALA A 277 0.37 4.92 5.00
C ALA A 277 -0.25 5.91 6.02
N VAL A 278 -0.58 5.44 7.23
CA VAL A 278 -1.18 6.29 8.26
C VAL A 278 -0.16 7.29 8.83
N ASN A 279 -0.56 8.56 8.93
CA ASN A 279 0.32 9.61 9.45
C ASN A 279 0.51 9.46 10.97
N HIS A 280 1.77 9.21 11.33
CA HIS A 280 2.26 9.04 12.67
C HIS A 280 2.17 10.28 13.56
N GLN A 281 2.60 11.44 13.08
CA GLN A 281 2.56 12.70 13.82
C GLN A 281 1.12 13.14 14.09
N LYS A 282 0.22 12.96 13.11
CA LYS A 282 -1.20 13.28 13.28
C LYS A 282 -1.85 12.44 14.37
N LEU A 283 -1.57 11.13 14.40
CA LEU A 283 -2.09 10.24 15.44
C LEU A 283 -1.56 10.58 16.84
N LEU A 284 -0.28 10.96 16.94
CA LEU A 284 0.32 11.40 18.18
C LEU A 284 -0.39 12.66 18.70
N MET A 285 -0.57 13.68 17.85
CA MET A 285 -1.27 14.91 18.25
C MET A 285 -2.74 14.68 18.62
N GLU A 286 -3.47 13.86 17.84
CA GLU A 286 -4.88 13.52 18.15
C GLU A 286 -5.00 12.75 19.47
N SER A 287 -4.06 11.85 19.77
CA SER A 287 -4.09 11.09 21.03
C SER A 287 -3.69 11.92 22.25
N LEU A 288 -2.75 12.85 22.11
CA LEU A 288 -2.42 13.83 23.15
C LEU A 288 -3.59 14.77 23.44
N ALA A 289 -4.33 15.20 22.42
CA ALA A 289 -5.52 16.03 22.59
C ALA A 289 -6.63 15.31 23.37
N LEU A 290 -6.78 13.99 23.20
CA LEU A 290 -7.74 13.17 23.95
C LEU A 290 -7.33 12.93 25.42
N GLN A 291 -6.04 13.06 25.74
CA GLN A 291 -5.53 12.90 27.10
C GLN A 291 -5.57 14.21 27.91
N LYS A 292 -5.77 15.36 27.27
CA LYS A 292 -5.91 16.63 27.99
C LYS A 292 -7.20 16.59 28.82
N PRO A 293 -7.14 16.81 30.15
CA PRO A 293 -8.34 16.85 30.97
C PRO A 293 -9.27 17.96 30.46
N ARG A 294 -10.56 17.65 30.33
CA ARG A 294 -11.59 18.65 30.05
C ARG A 294 -11.60 19.57 31.27
N THR A 295 -11.01 20.75 31.13
CA THR A 295 -11.15 21.83 32.11
C THR A 295 -12.57 22.36 31.94
N ASP A 296 -13.49 21.79 32.70
CA ASP A 296 -14.79 22.40 32.99
C ASP A 296 -14.59 23.55 34.00
#